data_AF-A0A139CIQ3-F1
#
_entry.id   AF-A0A139CIQ3-F1
#
_cell.length_a   1.000
_cell.length_b   1.000
_cell.length_c   1.000
_cell.angle_alpha   90.00
_cell.angle_beta   90.00
_cell.angle_gamma   90.00
#
_symmetry.space_group_name_H-M   'P 1'
#
loop_
_entity.id
_entity.type
_entity.pdbx_description
1 polymer ?
#
loop_
_entity_poly.entity_id
_entity_poly.type
_entity_poly.pdbx_seq_one_letter_code
_entity_poly.pdbx_strand_id
1 'polypeptide(L)'
;MLQLKEIDYYLNNEVVLITELRGNLSGLKERTIQVLEDLKSSIFSSGELASFSFLQQIISQAKEINRKIAILVNRRGEVLRIKVGELTEDFFQNVERRKSDKRLSGLRCIYLTFNQELDRRAEIFLKEYRLDLVLHIYLNNLKEKNKAKAH
;
A
#
# COMPACT_ATOMS: atom_id res chain seq x y z
N MET A 1 14.73 -18.48 25.62
CA MET A 1 13.46 -18.25 24.89
C MET A 1 13.34 -16.75 24.66
N LEU A 2 13.92 -16.27 23.56
CA LEU A 2 14.03 -14.83 23.24
C LEU A 2 12.67 -14.29 22.79
N GLN A 3 12.06 -13.43 23.60
CA GLN A 3 11.15 -12.39 23.12
C GLN A 3 12.03 -11.27 22.56
N LEU A 4 12.14 -11.18 21.23
CA LEU A 4 12.75 -10.02 20.58
C LEU A 4 11.71 -8.89 20.57
N LYS A 5 11.91 -7.93 21.46
CA LYS A 5 11.24 -6.62 21.47
C LYS A 5 11.79 -5.74 20.35
N GLU A 6 10.87 -5.04 19.71
CA GLU A 6 10.97 -3.76 19.00
C GLU A 6 12.39 -3.23 18.72
N ILE A 7 12.77 -3.16 17.45
CA ILE A 7 13.92 -2.40 17.00
C ILE A 7 13.40 -1.13 16.31
N ASP A 8 13.34 -0.04 17.08
CA ASP A 8 13.45 1.30 16.51
C ASP A 8 14.92 1.51 16.12
N TYR A 9 15.21 1.71 14.83
CA TYR A 9 16.56 1.98 14.36
C TYR A 9 16.80 3.49 14.35
N TYR A 10 17.45 4.02 15.39
CA TYR A 10 17.86 5.42 15.48
C TYR A 10 19.27 5.59 14.91
N LEU A 11 19.37 6.06 13.66
CA LEU A 11 20.59 6.68 13.13
C LEU A 11 20.45 8.20 13.28
N ASN A 12 21.31 8.83 14.09
CA ASN A 12 21.51 10.29 14.15
C ASN A 12 20.30 11.19 14.49
N ASN A 13 19.38 10.76 15.39
CA ASN A 13 18.22 11.57 15.83
C ASN A 13 17.26 12.02 14.71
N GLU A 14 17.38 11.47 13.50
CA GLU A 14 16.37 11.59 12.46
C GLU A 14 15.44 10.38 12.52
N VAL A 15 14.13 10.63 12.47
CA VAL A 15 13.14 9.55 12.31
C VAL A 15 13.36 8.94 10.93
N VAL A 16 14.05 7.81 10.87
CA VAL A 16 14.17 7.04 9.63
C VAL A 16 12.80 6.42 9.38
N LEU A 17 12.09 6.93 8.37
CA LEU A 17 10.89 6.28 7.86
C LEU A 17 11.33 4.96 7.23
N ILE A 18 11.17 3.86 7.98
CA ILE A 18 11.37 2.52 7.43
C ILE A 18 10.22 2.28 6.46
N THR A 19 10.47 2.54 5.19
CA THR A 19 9.55 2.19 4.14
C THR A 19 9.67 0.69 3.89
N GLU A 20 8.56 -0.06 3.93
CA GLU A 20 8.59 -1.53 3.86
C GLU A 20 7.75 -2.09 2.70
N LEU A 21 8.28 -3.09 2.02
CA LEU A 21 7.51 -3.97 1.15
C LEU A 21 7.02 -5.17 1.97
N ARG A 22 5.71 -5.42 2.00
CA ARG A 22 5.08 -6.50 2.79
C ARG A 22 4.20 -7.41 1.93
N GLY A 23 3.79 -8.54 2.52
CA GLY A 23 2.74 -9.41 1.97
C GLY A 23 3.27 -10.60 1.17
N ASN A 24 2.45 -11.11 0.26
CA ASN A 24 2.77 -12.33 -0.49
C ASN A 24 3.68 -12.00 -1.69
N LEU A 25 4.99 -12.12 -1.47
CA LEU A 25 6.03 -11.98 -2.50
C LEU A 25 6.44 -13.33 -3.13
N SER A 26 5.91 -14.44 -2.63
CA SER A 26 6.26 -15.78 -3.11
C SER A 26 5.91 -15.95 -4.59
N GLY A 27 6.85 -16.48 -5.37
CA GLY A 27 6.70 -16.71 -6.81
C GLY A 27 6.72 -15.46 -7.68
N LEU A 28 7.04 -14.28 -7.13
CA LEU A 28 7.29 -13.08 -7.93
C LEU A 28 8.72 -13.11 -8.50
N LYS A 29 8.88 -12.55 -9.71
CA LYS A 29 10.20 -12.36 -10.31
C LYS A 29 10.97 -11.31 -9.50
N GLU A 30 12.29 -11.51 -9.36
CA GLU A 30 13.18 -10.57 -8.66
C GLU A 30 13.06 -9.15 -9.21
N ARG A 31 13.01 -9.00 -10.55
CA ARG A 31 12.79 -7.71 -11.20
C ARG A 31 11.50 -7.02 -10.72
N THR A 32 10.42 -7.76 -10.52
CA THR A 32 9.15 -7.20 -10.04
C THR A 32 9.27 -6.72 -8.60
N ILE A 33 9.94 -7.51 -7.75
CA ILE A 33 10.22 -7.12 -6.36
C ILE A 33 11.06 -5.85 -6.34
N GLN A 34 12.10 -5.76 -7.16
CA GLN A 34 12.96 -4.57 -7.24
C GLN A 34 12.17 -3.33 -7.65
N VAL A 35 11.31 -3.42 -8.67
CA VAL A 35 10.46 -2.29 -9.08
C VAL A 35 9.54 -1.83 -7.94
N LEU A 36 8.97 -2.76 -7.17
CA LEU A 36 8.14 -2.42 -6.01
C LEU A 36 8.94 -1.76 -4.89
N GLU A 37 10.18 -2.22 -4.64
CA GLU A 37 11.11 -1.59 -3.69
C GLU A 37 11.54 -0.19 -4.16
N ASP A 38 11.76 0.01 -5.45
CA ASP A 38 12.10 1.33 -6.00
C ASP A 38 10.92 2.30 -5.83
N LEU A 39 9.71 1.86 -6.17
CA LEU A 39 8.48 2.65 -6.02
C LEU A 39 8.23 3.08 -4.57
N LYS A 40 8.59 2.24 -3.61
CA LYS A 40 8.47 2.52 -2.17
C LYS A 40 9.27 3.75 -1.73
N SER A 41 10.33 4.13 -2.45
CA SER A 41 11.11 5.35 -2.17
C SER A 41 10.47 6.65 -2.68
N SER A 42 9.28 6.58 -3.29
CA SER A 42 8.60 7.75 -3.87
C SER A 42 8.13 8.74 -2.81
N ILE A 43 8.32 10.03 -3.11
CA ILE A 43 7.80 11.16 -2.34
C ILE A 43 7.02 12.07 -3.30
N PHE A 44 5.79 12.41 -2.91
CA PHE A 44 4.91 13.32 -3.66
C PHE A 44 4.86 14.69 -2.99
N SER A 45 4.27 15.69 -3.65
CA SER A 45 4.09 17.00 -3.02
C SER A 45 3.15 16.88 -1.82
N SER A 46 3.35 17.71 -0.80
CA SER A 46 2.44 17.70 0.36
C SER A 46 1.01 17.94 -0.08
N GLY A 47 0.09 17.14 0.45
CA GLY A 47 -1.31 17.17 0.04
C GLY A 47 -1.65 16.27 -1.14
N GLU A 48 -0.72 15.96 -2.03
CA GLU A 48 -0.93 14.99 -3.11
C GLU A 48 -1.03 13.56 -2.56
N LEU A 49 -1.77 12.71 -3.27
CA LEU A 49 -1.91 11.30 -2.92
C LEU A 49 -0.85 10.44 -3.61
N ALA A 50 -0.66 10.66 -4.91
CA ALA A 50 0.33 10.02 -5.74
C ALA A 50 0.50 10.80 -7.05
N SER A 51 1.69 10.75 -7.63
CA SER A 51 1.87 11.21 -9.01
C SER A 51 1.19 10.27 -10.00
N PHE A 52 0.83 10.79 -11.18
CA PHE A 52 0.22 9.98 -12.23
C PHE A 52 1.17 8.86 -12.70
N SER A 53 2.47 9.15 -12.84
CA SER A 53 3.48 8.16 -13.25
C SER A 53 3.61 7.02 -12.23
N PHE A 54 3.57 7.33 -10.93
CA PHE A 54 3.56 6.32 -9.88
C PHE A 54 2.33 5.40 -9.99
N LEU A 55 1.14 5.99 -10.16
CA LEU A 55 -0.09 5.22 -10.34
C LEU A 55 -0.03 4.31 -11.57
N GLN A 56 0.45 4.82 -12.71
CA GLN A 56 0.62 4.00 -13.91
C GLN A 56 1.54 2.80 -13.69
N GLN A 57 2.70 3.03 -13.05
CA GLN A 57 3.67 1.98 -12.77
C GLN A 57 3.11 0.93 -11.81
N ILE A 58 2.50 1.34 -10.70
CA ILE A 58 1.97 0.37 -9.72
C ILE A 58 0.75 -0.40 -10.26
N ILE A 59 -0.09 0.23 -11.09
CA ILE A 59 -1.18 -0.46 -11.79
C ILE A 59 -0.62 -1.52 -12.74
N SER A 60 0.45 -1.20 -13.48
CA SER A 60 1.11 -2.16 -14.37
C SER A 60 1.66 -3.34 -13.58
N GLN A 61 2.33 -3.08 -12.46
CA GLN A 61 2.86 -4.14 -11.59
C GLN A 61 1.75 -5.03 -11.03
N ALA A 62 0.67 -4.44 -10.49
CA ALA A 62 -0.46 -5.19 -9.96
C ALA A 62 -1.09 -6.12 -11.01
N LYS A 63 -1.26 -5.65 -12.24
CA LYS A 63 -1.77 -6.45 -13.37
C LYS A 63 -0.79 -7.55 -13.80
N GLU A 64 0.50 -7.25 -13.85
CA GLU A 64 1.53 -8.22 -14.22
C GLU A 64 1.57 -9.40 -13.24
N ILE A 65 1.55 -9.11 -11.94
CA ILE A 65 1.57 -10.16 -10.89
C ILE A 65 0.19 -10.78 -10.62
N ASN A 66 -0.88 -10.16 -11.14
CA ASN A 66 -2.28 -10.52 -10.88
C ASN A 66 -2.58 -10.66 -9.37
N ARG A 67 -2.14 -9.68 -8.58
CA ARG A 67 -2.36 -9.62 -7.13
C ARG A 67 -2.77 -8.21 -6.73
N LYS A 68 -3.62 -8.11 -5.71
CA LYS A 68 -3.97 -6.84 -5.08
C LYS A 68 -2.71 -6.14 -4.57
N ILE A 69 -2.70 -4.81 -4.57
CA ILE A 69 -1.61 -4.01 -3.98
C ILE A 69 -2.22 -2.91 -3.13
N ALA A 70 -1.75 -2.76 -1.90
CA ALA A 70 -2.07 -1.64 -1.02
C ALA A 70 -0.85 -0.75 -0.80
N ILE A 71 -1.05 0.57 -0.77
CA ILE A 71 0.00 1.57 -0.61
C ILE A 71 -0.43 2.54 0.47
N LEU A 72 0.42 2.72 1.47
CA LEU A 72 0.18 3.64 2.57
C LEU A 72 0.98 4.91 2.34
N VAL A 73 0.31 6.06 2.32
CA VAL A 73 0.91 7.36 2.06
C VAL A 73 0.51 8.32 3.18
N ASN A 74 1.40 9.17 3.64
CA ASN A 74 1.06 10.20 4.63
C ASN A 74 0.76 11.57 3.99
N ARG A 75 0.40 12.56 4.80
CA ARG A 75 0.13 13.94 4.32
C ARG A 75 1.34 14.68 3.74
N ARG A 76 2.55 14.22 4.04
CA ARG A 76 3.79 14.76 3.46
C ARG A 76 4.06 14.21 2.05
N GLY A 77 3.23 13.27 1.57
CA GLY A 77 3.39 12.62 0.27
C GLY A 77 4.38 11.46 0.31
N GLU A 78 4.84 11.05 1.48
CA GLU A 78 5.81 9.94 1.62
C GLU A 78 5.07 8.60 1.52
N VAL A 79 5.55 7.72 0.63
CA VAL A 79 5.12 6.32 0.60
C VAL A 79 5.75 5.61 1.81
N LEU A 80 4.89 5.18 2.73
CA LEU A 80 5.32 4.50 3.96
C LEU A 80 5.44 2.99 3.79
N ARG A 81 4.58 2.41 2.94
CA ARG A 81 4.50 0.95 2.80
C ARG A 81 3.83 0.57 1.49
N ILE A 82 4.33 -0.50 0.87
CA ILE A 82 3.65 -1.21 -0.21
C ILE A 82 3.39 -2.63 0.28
N LYS A 83 2.17 -3.14 0.07
CA LYS A 83 1.80 -4.52 0.44
C LYS A 83 1.19 -5.23 -0.76
N VAL A 84 1.72 -6.42 -1.06
CA VAL A 84 1.18 -7.30 -2.09
C VAL A 84 0.22 -8.31 -1.46
N GLY A 85 -0.99 -8.41 -2.02
CA GLY A 85 -2.06 -9.28 -1.57
C GLY A 85 -3.14 -8.55 -0.76
N GLU A 86 -3.85 -9.31 0.06
CA GLU A 86 -5.00 -8.83 0.83
C GLU A 86 -4.62 -7.75 1.85
N LEU A 87 -5.53 -6.80 2.06
CA LEU A 87 -5.39 -5.82 3.13
C LEU A 87 -5.66 -6.47 4.50
N THR A 88 -4.66 -6.43 5.38
CA THR A 88 -4.66 -7.05 6.72
C THR A 88 -4.04 -6.08 7.74
N GLU A 89 -4.24 -6.32 9.03
CA GLU A 89 -3.82 -5.41 10.10
C GLU A 89 -2.31 -5.12 10.12
N ASP A 90 -1.47 -6.09 9.71
CA ASP A 90 -0.02 -5.90 9.60
C ASP A 90 0.36 -4.78 8.63
N PHE A 91 -0.55 -4.37 7.75
CA PHE A 91 -0.34 -3.23 6.87
C PHE A 91 -0.20 -1.89 7.61
N PHE A 92 -0.72 -1.78 8.83
CA PHE A 92 -0.70 -0.54 9.60
C PHE A 92 0.14 -0.64 10.89
N GLN A 93 0.69 -1.82 11.20
CA GLN A 93 1.55 -2.04 12.35
C GLN A 93 2.79 -1.13 12.28
N ASN A 94 3.18 -0.59 13.44
CA ASN A 94 4.35 0.25 13.65
C ASN A 94 4.41 1.51 12.77
N VAL A 95 3.29 1.92 12.17
CA VAL A 95 3.19 3.19 11.46
C VAL A 95 2.83 4.26 12.47
N GLU A 96 3.63 5.31 12.54
CA GLU A 96 3.36 6.45 13.41
C GLU A 96 2.03 7.11 13.00
N ARG A 97 1.16 7.32 13.99
CA ARG A 97 -0.15 7.97 13.82
C ARG A 97 -0.23 9.12 14.78
N ARG A 98 -0.98 10.16 14.40
CA ARG A 98 -1.36 11.16 15.39
C ARG A 98 -2.19 10.50 16.47
N LYS A 99 -1.68 10.55 17.71
CA LYS A 99 -2.29 9.97 18.93
C LYS A 99 -3.58 10.69 19.38
N SER A 100 -4.22 11.47 18.51
CA SER A 100 -5.43 12.18 18.86
C SER A 100 -6.66 11.36 18.48
N ASP A 101 -7.39 10.92 19.49
CA ASP A 101 -8.67 10.21 19.36
C ASP A 101 -9.81 11.09 18.83
N LYS A 102 -9.52 12.30 18.36
CA LYS A 102 -10.50 13.21 17.74
C LYS A 102 -10.14 13.60 16.31
N ARG A 103 -8.98 13.22 15.78
CA ARG A 103 -8.52 13.64 14.44
C ARG A 103 -8.26 12.45 13.52
N LEU A 104 -8.28 12.68 12.22
CA LEU A 104 -7.83 11.69 11.24
C LEU A 104 -6.32 11.45 11.40
N SER A 105 -5.90 10.21 11.16
CA SER A 105 -4.54 9.72 11.51
C SER A 105 -3.44 10.38 10.69
N GLY A 106 -3.76 11.02 9.56
CA GLY A 106 -2.77 11.52 8.61
C GLY A 106 -2.29 10.48 7.61
N LEU A 107 -2.89 9.29 7.62
CA LEU A 107 -2.60 8.18 6.72
C LEU A 107 -3.66 8.06 5.63
N ARG A 108 -3.24 7.76 4.42
CA ARG A 108 -4.07 7.56 3.23
C ARG A 108 -3.72 6.21 2.62
N CYS A 109 -4.71 5.48 2.13
CA CYS A 109 -4.52 4.18 1.49
C CYS A 109 -4.88 4.27 0.01
N ILE A 110 -4.01 3.76 -0.86
CA ILE A 110 -4.34 3.45 -2.25
C ILE A 110 -4.44 1.93 -2.33
N TYR A 111 -5.60 1.41 -2.71
CA TYR A 111 -5.85 -0.04 -2.75
C TYR A 111 -6.29 -0.46 -4.15
N LEU A 112 -5.41 -1.20 -4.82
CA LEU A 112 -5.63 -1.75 -6.14
C LEU A 112 -6.17 -3.17 -5.99
N THR A 113 -7.35 -3.43 -6.53
CA THR A 113 -8.00 -4.75 -6.43
C THR A 113 -8.54 -5.23 -7.77
N PHE A 114 -8.86 -6.52 -7.85
CA PHE A 114 -9.59 -7.12 -8.97
C PHE A 114 -11.08 -7.31 -8.64
N ASN A 115 -11.57 -6.64 -7.59
CA ASN A 115 -12.96 -6.63 -7.17
C ASN A 115 -13.55 -5.24 -7.45
N GLN A 116 -14.73 -5.20 -8.05
CA GLN A 116 -15.38 -3.93 -8.35
C GLN A 116 -15.81 -3.19 -7.08
N GLU A 117 -16.21 -3.94 -6.06
CA GLU A 117 -16.55 -3.41 -4.75
C GLU A 117 -15.32 -3.35 -3.83
N LEU A 118 -15.32 -2.38 -2.91
CA LEU A 118 -14.30 -2.27 -1.89
C LEU A 118 -14.48 -3.42 -0.88
N ASP A 119 -13.38 -4.11 -0.56
CA ASP A 119 -13.42 -5.18 0.44
C ASP A 119 -13.89 -4.62 1.80
N ARG A 120 -14.84 -5.30 2.46
CA ARG A 120 -15.36 -4.91 3.79
C ARG A 120 -14.26 -4.64 4.83
N ARG A 121 -13.12 -5.35 4.75
CA ARG A 121 -11.96 -5.09 5.63
C ARG A 121 -11.38 -3.70 5.43
N ALA A 122 -11.31 -3.19 4.20
CA ALA A 122 -10.82 -1.84 3.94
C ALA A 122 -11.76 -0.78 4.53
N GLU A 123 -13.07 -0.99 4.52
CA GLU A 123 -14.04 -0.10 5.19
C GLU A 123 -13.87 -0.09 6.71
N ILE A 124 -13.63 -1.26 7.30
CA ILE A 124 -13.35 -1.39 8.74
C ILE A 124 -12.06 -0.62 9.06
N PHE A 125 -11.01 -0.82 8.28
CA PHE A 125 -9.73 -0.14 8.51
C PHE A 125 -9.80 1.37 8.31
N LEU A 126 -10.63 1.87 7.39
CA LEU A 126 -10.90 3.31 7.29
C LEU A 126 -11.35 3.88 8.64
N LYS A 127 -12.21 3.16 9.38
CA LYS A 127 -12.73 3.58 10.69
C LYS A 127 -11.71 3.36 11.81
N GLU A 128 -11.17 2.15 11.93
CA GLU A 128 -10.25 1.77 13.01
C GLU A 128 -8.94 2.57 12.98
N TYR A 129 -8.38 2.76 11.78
CA TYR A 129 -7.14 3.50 11.58
C TYR A 129 -7.39 4.98 11.26
N ARG A 130 -8.66 5.40 11.22
CA ARG A 130 -9.11 6.78 10.99
C ARG A 130 -8.40 7.41 9.80
N LEU A 131 -8.34 6.66 8.70
CA LEU A 131 -7.59 7.09 7.53
C LEU A 131 -8.19 8.39 7.01
N ASP A 132 -7.33 9.26 6.51
CA ASP A 132 -7.73 10.48 5.84
C ASP A 132 -8.51 10.18 4.56
N LEU A 133 -8.13 9.10 3.86
CA LEU A 133 -8.65 8.72 2.54
C LEU A 133 -8.36 7.24 2.25
N VAL A 134 -9.27 6.59 1.52
CA VAL A 134 -9.02 5.34 0.79
C VAL A 134 -9.35 5.58 -0.68
N LEU A 135 -8.36 5.46 -1.55
CA LEU A 135 -8.55 5.40 -3.01
C LEU A 135 -8.61 3.93 -3.41
N HIS A 136 -9.79 3.47 -3.83
CA HIS A 136 -9.97 2.13 -4.38
C HIS A 136 -9.87 2.18 -5.91
N ILE A 137 -8.96 1.38 -6.47
CA ILE A 137 -8.78 1.23 -7.91
C ILE A 137 -9.14 -0.21 -8.30
N TYR A 138 -10.28 -0.38 -8.95
CA TYR A 138 -10.64 -1.65 -9.56
C TYR A 138 -9.88 -1.87 -10.87
N LEU A 139 -9.23 -3.03 -10.98
CA LEU A 139 -8.45 -3.46 -12.13
C LEU A 139 -9.20 -4.55 -12.88
N ASN A 140 -9.66 -4.27 -14.10
CA ASN A 140 -10.18 -5.32 -14.96
C ASN A 140 -9.05 -6.19 -15.47
N ASN A 141 -9.23 -7.51 -15.37
CA ASN A 141 -8.34 -8.47 -15.97
C ASN A 141 -8.58 -8.57 -17.48
N LEU A 142 -7.58 -8.20 -18.28
CA LEU A 142 -7.68 -8.29 -19.75
C LEU A 142 -7.91 -9.72 -20.25
N LYS A 143 -7.55 -10.75 -19.45
CA LYS A 143 -7.79 -12.16 -19.79
C LYS A 143 -9.27 -12.54 -19.87
N GLU A 144 -10.16 -11.84 -19.14
CA GLU A 144 -11.61 -12.14 -19.17
C GLU A 144 -12.28 -11.67 -20.46
N LYS A 145 -11.80 -10.56 -21.05
CA LYS A 145 -12.30 -10.06 -22.35
C LYS A 145 -12.08 -11.05 -23.50
N ASN A 146 -11.02 -11.86 -23.45
CA ASN A 146 -10.73 -12.85 -24.50
C ASN A 146 -11.57 -14.12 -24.36
N LYS A 147 -12.02 -14.47 -23.15
CA LYS A 147 -12.99 -15.57 -22.96
C LYS A 147 -14.41 -15.17 -23.38
N ALA A 148 -14.83 -13.94 -23.08
CA ALA A 148 -16.16 -13.43 -23.43
C ALA A 148 -16.36 -13.17 -24.95
N LYS A 149 -15.30 -13.19 -25.75
CA LYS A 149 -15.35 -13.09 -27.22
C LYS A 149 -15.19 -14.43 -27.95
N ALA A 150 -15.01 -15.52 -27.20
CA ALA A 150 -14.83 -16.87 -27.73
C ALA A 150 -16.08 -17.76 -27.58
N HIS A 151 -17.19 -17.17 -27.12
CA HIS A 151 -18.55 -17.70 -27.15
C HIS A 151 -19.44 -16.75 -27.92
#